data_AF-A0A940QPN1-F1
#
_entry.id   AF-A0A940QPN1-F1
#
_cell.length_a   1.000
_cell.length_b   1.000
_cell.length_c   1.000
_cell.angle_alpha   90.00
_cell.angle_beta   90.00
_cell.angle_gamma   90.00
#
_symmetry.space_group_name_H-M   'P 1'
#
loop_
_entity.id
_entity.type
_entity.pdbx_description
1 polymer ?
#
loop_
_entity_poly.entity_id
_entity_poly.type
_entity_poly.pdbx_seq_one_letter_code
_entity_poly.pdbx_strand_id
1 'polypeptide(L)'
;RDVEFYARRSREIDPTFRDFASTRMLGTLYVMAPAALLKHGDSETGLAMLETLAREHPDVPENHLRVAEANVALGDNASARPHVCHCLAARARLRHDDQALLAQLFAQLIAGGKSLGCDPPN
;
A
#
# COMPACT_ATOMS: atom_id res chain seq x y z
N ARG A 1 3.47 11.96 -21.92
CA ARG A 1 2.55 11.95 -20.76
C ARG A 1 3.06 10.89 -19.80
N ASP A 2 3.13 11.21 -18.52
CA ASP A 2 3.76 10.38 -17.48
C ASP A 2 2.73 9.50 -16.76
N VAL A 3 3.22 8.62 -15.87
CA VAL A 3 2.40 7.68 -15.10
C VAL A 3 1.39 8.42 -14.22
N GLU A 4 1.80 9.54 -13.62
CA GLU A 4 0.93 10.39 -12.79
C GLU A 4 -0.29 10.89 -13.58
N PHE A 5 -0.07 11.41 -14.79
CA PHE A 5 -1.14 11.87 -15.66
C PHE A 5 -2.18 10.78 -15.92
N TYR A 6 -1.75 9.57 -16.27
CA TYR A 6 -2.66 8.47 -16.58
C TYR A 6 -3.40 7.95 -15.35
N ALA A 7 -2.72 7.85 -14.21
CA ALA A 7 -3.33 7.43 -12.95
C ALA A 7 -4.45 8.39 -12.51
N ARG A 8 -4.18 9.71 -12.56
CA ARG A 8 -5.19 10.74 -12.27
C ARG A 8 -6.36 10.67 -13.25
N ARG A 9 -6.08 10.59 -14.55
CA ARG A 9 -7.11 10.53 -15.59
C ARG A 9 -8.00 9.29 -15.46
N SER A 10 -7.43 8.14 -15.12
CA SER A 10 -8.20 6.91 -14.87
C SER A 10 -9.16 7.08 -13.69
N ARG A 11 -8.71 7.72 -12.60
CA ARG A 11 -9.54 7.98 -11.42
C ARG A 11 -10.68 8.97 -11.70
N GLU A 12 -10.43 9.98 -12.55
CA GLU A 12 -11.46 10.94 -12.99
C GLU A 12 -12.56 10.26 -13.82
N ILE A 13 -12.20 9.25 -14.63
CA ILE A 13 -13.14 8.54 -15.50
C ILE A 13 -13.93 7.50 -14.71
N ASP A 14 -13.25 6.67 -13.92
CA ASP A 14 -13.85 5.65 -13.07
C ASP A 14 -13.03 5.55 -11.75
N PRO A 15 -13.53 6.19 -10.67
CA PRO A 15 -12.89 6.14 -9.36
C PRO A 15 -12.80 4.73 -8.78
N THR A 16 -13.69 3.83 -9.20
CA THR A 16 -13.82 2.45 -8.68
C THR A 16 -13.12 1.41 -9.55
N PHE A 17 -12.47 1.85 -10.64
CA PHE A 17 -11.87 0.96 -11.63
C PHE A 17 -11.01 -0.14 -11.02
N ARG A 18 -11.36 -1.41 -11.31
CA ARG A 18 -10.69 -2.62 -10.80
C ARG A 18 -10.48 -2.55 -9.29
N ASP A 19 -11.58 -2.34 -8.57
CA ASP A 19 -11.61 -2.18 -7.13
C ASP A 19 -10.65 -1.08 -6.67
N PHE A 20 -10.74 0.13 -7.24
CA PHE A 20 -9.91 1.28 -6.85
C PHE A 20 -8.40 1.15 -7.18
N ALA A 21 -8.03 0.35 -8.17
CA ALA A 21 -6.63 0.13 -8.55
C ALA A 21 -5.91 1.43 -8.95
N SER A 22 -6.62 2.37 -9.59
CA SER A 22 -6.08 3.68 -9.98
C SER A 22 -5.71 4.52 -8.75
N THR A 23 -6.55 4.52 -7.71
CA THR A 23 -6.29 5.21 -6.44
C THR A 23 -5.08 4.61 -5.72
N ARG A 24 -5.00 3.27 -5.62
CA ARG A 24 -3.82 2.58 -5.05
C ARG A 24 -2.54 2.94 -5.80
N MET A 25 -2.57 2.84 -7.13
CA MET A 25 -1.41 3.15 -7.96
C MET A 25 -0.95 4.60 -7.81
N LEU A 26 -1.89 5.54 -7.78
CA LEU A 26 -1.57 6.96 -7.61
C LEU A 26 -1.03 7.27 -6.21
N GLY A 27 -1.64 6.71 -5.16
CA GLY A 27 -1.16 6.88 -3.79
C GLY A 27 0.26 6.32 -3.60
N THR A 28 0.52 5.10 -4.09
CA THR A 28 1.86 4.50 -4.06
C THR A 28 2.86 5.32 -4.87
N LEU A 29 2.48 5.83 -6.05
CA LEU A 29 3.35 6.69 -6.86
C LEU A 29 3.78 7.95 -6.10
N TYR A 30 2.84 8.60 -5.41
CA TYR A 30 3.10 9.80 -4.62
C TYR A 30 4.04 9.57 -3.44
N VAL A 31 4.04 8.37 -2.85
CA VAL A 31 4.97 8.01 -1.78
C VAL A 31 6.36 7.63 -2.32
N MET A 32 6.41 6.87 -3.42
CA MET A 32 7.64 6.22 -3.86
C MET A 32 8.46 7.03 -4.86
N ALA A 33 7.82 7.91 -5.63
CA ALA A 33 8.51 8.66 -6.66
C ALA A 33 9.37 9.78 -6.05
N PRO A 34 10.57 10.04 -6.59
CA PRO A 34 11.32 11.25 -6.28
C PRO A 34 10.47 12.49 -6.53
N ALA A 35 10.49 13.45 -5.60
CA ALA A 35 9.67 14.66 -5.67
C ALA A 35 9.86 15.44 -7.00
N ALA A 36 11.06 15.41 -7.58
CA ALA A 36 11.35 16.05 -8.87
C ALA A 36 10.56 15.48 -10.06
N LEU A 37 9.97 14.27 -9.92
CA LEU A 37 9.16 13.61 -10.95
C LEU A 37 7.65 13.80 -10.73
N LEU A 38 7.24 14.36 -9.59
CA LEU A 38 5.83 14.58 -9.24
C LEU A 38 5.43 16.02 -9.57
N LYS A 39 4.21 16.18 -10.09
CA LYS A 39 3.65 17.50 -10.43
C LYS A 39 2.49 17.90 -9.52
N HIS A 40 1.73 16.95 -8.98
CA HIS A 40 0.47 17.26 -8.31
C HIS A 40 0.29 16.61 -6.93
N GLY A 41 1.28 15.86 -6.45
CA GLY A 41 1.21 15.24 -5.14
C GLY A 41 2.58 14.99 -4.54
N ASP A 42 2.57 14.56 -3.29
CA ASP A 42 3.71 14.27 -2.45
C ASP A 42 3.41 13.06 -1.55
N SER A 43 4.38 12.65 -0.74
CA SER A 43 4.26 11.49 0.12
C SER A 43 3.11 11.59 1.12
N GLU A 44 2.84 12.78 1.67
CA GLU A 44 1.73 13.00 2.60
C GLU A 44 0.38 12.80 1.91
N THR A 45 0.21 13.39 0.72
CA THR A 45 -0.99 13.21 -0.11
C THR A 45 -1.17 11.74 -0.49
N GLY A 46 -0.09 11.07 -0.89
CA GLY A 46 -0.09 9.65 -1.25
C GLY A 46 -0.52 8.76 -0.10
N LEU A 47 0.05 8.96 1.09
CA LEU A 47 -0.31 8.20 2.28
C LEU A 47 -1.76 8.44 2.69
N ALA A 48 -2.20 9.70 2.75
CA ALA A 48 -3.58 10.06 3.12
C ALA A 48 -4.62 9.42 2.17
N MET A 49 -4.31 9.36 0.88
CA MET A 49 -5.16 8.67 -0.12
C MET A 49 -5.27 7.17 0.18
N LEU A 50 -4.14 6.50 0.48
CA LEU A 50 -4.11 5.07 0.76
C LEU A 50 -4.81 4.73 2.08
N GLU A 51 -4.57 5.51 3.13
CA GLU A 51 -5.22 5.34 4.44
C GLU A 51 -6.74 5.55 4.35
N THR A 52 -7.17 6.55 3.59
CA THR A 52 -8.60 6.79 3.35
C THR A 52 -9.23 5.61 2.62
N LEU A 53 -8.57 5.11 1.58
CA LEU A 53 -9.07 3.96 0.84
C LEU A 53 -9.16 2.69 1.71
N ALA A 54 -8.16 2.42 2.55
CA ALA A 54 -8.19 1.29 3.48
C ALA A 54 -9.25 1.44 4.58
N ARG A 55 -9.55 2.67 5.02
CA ARG A 55 -10.60 2.95 6.00
C ARG A 55 -12.00 2.78 5.40
N GLU A 56 -12.20 3.22 4.17
CA GLU A 56 -13.50 3.14 3.47
C GLU A 56 -13.80 1.73 2.94
N HIS A 57 -12.76 1.01 2.54
CA HIS A 57 -12.85 -0.35 1.99
C HIS A 57 -11.87 -1.30 2.71
N PRO A 58 -12.10 -1.58 4.00
CA PRO A 58 -11.18 -2.37 4.84
C PRO A 58 -11.20 -3.87 4.51
N ASP A 59 -12.21 -4.33 3.75
CA ASP A 59 -12.36 -5.73 3.37
C ASP A 59 -11.50 -6.13 2.17
N VAL A 60 -10.90 -5.14 1.47
CA VAL A 60 -10.00 -5.33 0.33
C VAL A 60 -8.55 -5.36 0.82
N PRO A 61 -7.90 -6.54 0.91
CA PRO A 61 -6.58 -6.67 1.53
C PRO A 61 -5.49 -5.86 0.82
N GLU A 62 -5.61 -5.65 -0.49
CA GLU A 62 -4.70 -4.81 -1.27
C GLU A 62 -4.63 -3.37 -0.77
N ASN A 63 -5.72 -2.84 -0.21
CA ASN A 63 -5.72 -1.48 0.35
C ASN A 63 -4.81 -1.41 1.58
N HIS A 64 -4.93 -2.39 2.49
CA HIS A 64 -4.04 -2.49 3.64
C HIS A 64 -2.59 -2.73 3.20
N LEU A 65 -2.36 -3.56 2.18
CA LEU A 65 -1.02 -3.84 1.68
C LEU A 65 -0.32 -2.57 1.17
N ARG A 66 -1.03 -1.68 0.47
CA ARG A 66 -0.46 -0.42 -0.02
C ARG A 66 -0.19 0.58 1.10
N VAL A 67 -1.02 0.62 2.14
CA VAL A 67 -0.72 1.43 3.35
C VAL A 67 0.53 0.91 4.06
N ALA A 68 0.68 -0.42 4.18
CA ALA A 68 1.89 -1.02 4.77
C ALA A 68 3.14 -0.66 3.96
N GLU A 69 3.08 -0.84 2.64
CA GLU A 69 4.18 -0.53 1.71
C GLU A 69 4.59 0.95 1.80
N ALA A 70 3.62 1.86 1.82
CA ALA A 70 3.87 3.30 1.95
C ALA A 70 4.55 3.64 3.28
N ASN A 71 4.04 3.11 4.39
CA ASN A 71 4.62 3.36 5.72
C ASN A 71 6.05 2.83 5.83
N VAL A 72 6.33 1.63 5.31
CA VAL A 72 7.71 1.09 5.27
C VAL A 72 8.64 1.98 4.45
N ALA A 73 8.19 2.47 3.29
CA ALA A 73 9.01 3.36 2.47
C ALA A 73 9.30 4.72 3.12
N LEU A 74 8.37 5.21 3.94
CA LEU A 74 8.55 6.43 4.74
C LEU A 74 9.33 6.19 6.04
N GLY A 75 9.72 4.94 6.33
CA GLY A 75 10.44 4.56 7.53
C GLY A 75 9.56 4.39 8.77
N ASP A 76 8.24 4.52 8.65
CA ASP A 76 7.28 4.28 9.74
C ASP A 76 6.89 2.80 9.83
N ASN A 77 7.86 2.00 10.24
CA ASN A 77 7.66 0.57 10.46
C ASN A 77 6.66 0.26 11.58
N ALA A 78 6.32 1.21 12.46
CA ALA A 78 5.35 0.99 13.53
C ALA A 78 3.93 1.03 12.96
N SER A 79 3.62 2.04 12.14
CA SER A 79 2.32 2.17 11.47
C SER A 79 2.09 1.09 10.43
N ALA A 80 3.14 0.55 9.80
CA ALA A 80 3.00 -0.55 8.84
C ALA A 80 2.52 -1.89 9.45
N ARG A 81 2.85 -2.18 10.71
CA ARG A 81 2.62 -3.49 11.35
C ARG A 81 1.17 -3.96 11.32
N PRO A 82 0.18 -3.18 11.81
CA PRO A 82 -1.22 -3.63 11.82
C PRO A 82 -1.72 -3.97 10.41
N HIS A 83 -1.27 -3.24 9.39
CA HIS A 83 -1.63 -3.49 8.00
C HIS A 83 -1.01 -4.77 7.45
N VAL A 84 0.26 -5.05 7.76
CA VAL A 84 0.90 -6.34 7.42
C VAL A 84 0.18 -7.51 8.10
N CYS A 85 -0.15 -7.39 9.38
CA CYS A 85 -0.90 -8.41 10.11
C CYS A 85 -2.26 -8.70 9.48
N HIS A 86 -3.00 -7.66 9.12
CA HIS A 86 -4.27 -7.81 8.41
C HIS A 86 -4.09 -8.59 7.10
N CYS A 87 -3.08 -8.23 6.31
CA CYS A 87 -2.79 -8.89 5.03
C CYS A 87 -2.35 -10.35 5.20
N LEU A 88 -1.63 -10.69 6.26
CA LEU A 88 -1.25 -12.08 6.57
C LEU A 88 -2.47 -12.95 6.84
N ALA A 89 -3.43 -12.45 7.62
CA ALA A 89 -4.69 -13.15 7.89
C ALA A 89 -5.53 -13.36 6.61
N ALA A 90 -5.40 -12.47 5.63
CA ALA A 90 -6.11 -12.52 4.36
C ALA A 90 -5.24 -13.01 3.17
N ARG A 91 -4.07 -13.60 3.42
CA ARG A 91 -3.05 -13.89 2.38
C ARG A 91 -3.59 -14.65 1.17
N ALA A 92 -4.46 -15.64 1.40
CA ALA A 92 -5.05 -16.44 0.33
C ALA A 92 -5.94 -15.65 -0.64
N ARG A 93 -6.41 -14.47 -0.24
CA ARG A 93 -7.22 -13.56 -1.07
C ARG A 93 -6.38 -12.63 -1.94
N LEU A 94 -5.11 -12.44 -1.60
CA LEU A 94 -4.18 -11.61 -2.37
C LEU A 94 -3.71 -12.33 -3.63
N ARG A 95 -3.47 -11.56 -4.68
CA ARG A 95 -2.82 -12.05 -5.91
C ARG A 95 -1.38 -12.47 -5.62
N HIS A 96 -0.81 -13.32 -6.47
CA HIS A 96 0.54 -13.87 -6.26
C HIS A 96 1.61 -12.79 -6.04
N ASP A 97 1.62 -11.73 -6.86
CA ASP A 97 2.60 -10.65 -6.73
C ASP A 97 2.42 -9.85 -5.43
N ASP A 98 1.19 -9.65 -4.99
CA ASP A 98 0.88 -9.00 -3.72
C ASP A 98 1.27 -9.88 -2.52
N GLN A 99 1.16 -11.20 -2.63
CA GLN A 99 1.69 -12.12 -1.62
C GLN A 99 3.23 -12.07 -1.52
N ALA A 100 3.91 -11.89 -2.65
CA ALA A 100 5.37 -11.72 -2.67
C ALA A 100 5.78 -10.41 -2.00
N LEU A 101 5.08 -9.31 -2.30
CA LEU A 101 5.28 -8.03 -1.61
C LEU A 101 5.02 -8.16 -0.10
N LEU A 102 3.93 -8.80 0.30
CA LEU A 102 3.62 -9.04 1.71
C LEU A 102 4.75 -9.80 2.42
N ALA A 103 5.29 -10.84 1.79
CA ALA A 103 6.40 -11.60 2.36
C ALA A 103 7.67 -10.74 2.52
N GLN A 104 7.95 -9.86 1.57
CA GLN A 104 9.07 -8.91 1.66
C GLN A 104 8.88 -7.91 2.79
N LEU A 105 7.70 -7.29 2.90
CA LEU A 105 7.39 -6.33 3.97
C LEU A 105 7.47 -7.00 5.35
N PHE A 106 6.90 -8.21 5.48
CA PHE A 106 6.99 -9.01 6.70
C PHE A 106 8.45 -9.25 7.10
N ALA A 107 9.27 -9.76 6.17
CA ALA A 107 10.69 -10.03 6.40
C ALA A 107 11.47 -8.78 6.84
N GLN A 108 11.20 -7.62 6.25
CA GLN A 108 11.82 -6.35 6.64
C GLN A 108 11.44 -5.94 8.07
N LEU A 109 10.17 -6.09 8.45
CA LEU A 109 9.67 -5.67 9.76
C LEU A 109 10.16 -6.56 10.92
N ILE A 110 10.44 -7.83 10.64
CA ILE A 110 10.98 -8.77 11.63
C ILE A 110 12.52 -8.85 11.64
N ALA A 111 13.18 -8.17 10.71
CA ALA A 111 14.63 -8.13 10.63
C ALA A 111 15.22 -7.67 11.97
N GLY A 112 16.19 -8.44 12.49
CA GLY A 112 16.76 -8.22 13.82
C GLY A 112 16.01 -8.93 14.96
N GLY A 113 15.17 -9.92 14.67
CA GLY A 113 14.59 -10.84 15.66
C GLY A 113 13.35 -10.32 16.38
N LYS A 114 12.69 -9.30 15.84
CA LYS A 114 11.45 -8.74 16.41
C LYS A 114 10.26 -9.50 15.85
N SER A 115 9.44 -10.12 16.69
CA SER A 115 8.14 -10.67 16.26
C SER A 115 7.14 -9.52 16.00
N LEU A 116 6.25 -9.72 15.04
CA LEU A 116 5.11 -8.83 14.78
C LEU A 116 3.91 -9.14 15.69
N GLY A 117 3.91 -10.30 16.38
CA GLY A 117 2.81 -10.75 17.24
C GLY A 117 1.59 -11.26 16.46
N CYS A 118 1.67 -11.33 15.13
CA CYS A 118 0.64 -11.82 14.21
C CYS A 118 1.21 -12.81 13.20
N ASP A 119 2.34 -13.43 13.56
CA ASP A 119 3.06 -14.36 12.70
C ASP A 119 2.14 -15.53 12.35
N PRO A 120 2.08 -15.97 11.07
CA PRO A 120 1.26 -17.12 10.70
C PRO A 120 1.72 -18.35 11.50
N PRO A 121 0.80 -19.23 11.94
CA PRO A 121 1.19 -20.46 12.62
C PRO A 121 2.09 -21.30 11.68
N ASN A 122 3.20 -21.81 12.23
CA ASN A 122 4.11 -22.74 11.55
C ASN A 122 3.39 -24.00 11.05
#